data_AF-A0A0G4DI49-F1
#
_entry.id   AF-A0A0G4DI49-F1
#
_cell.length_a   1.000
_cell.length_b   1.000
_cell.length_c   1.000
_cell.angle_alpha   90.00
_cell.angle_beta   90.00
_cell.angle_gamma   90.00
#
_symmetry.space_group_name_H-M   'P 1'
#
loop_
_entity.id
_entity.type
_entity.pdbx_description
1 polymer ?
#
loop_
_entity_poly.entity_id
_entity_poly.type
_entity_poly.pdbx_seq_one_letter_code
_entity_poly.pdbx_strand_id
1 'polypeptide(L)'
;GVTQKGLSAADALQLYSILTVGDGMVSQVPALLIAITAGIIVTRVSSEESSDLGSDIGAQVVAQPKAMLIGGLLLVLFGLIPGFPMITFFSLAAVVTAGGYFIGLRQRKAQSQQSQDLPTMLAQGAGAPAARSKPKAGSKPRGKLGEKEEFAMTVPLLIDVDAALQAELEAIALNDELVRVRRALYLDLGVPFPGIHLRFNEGMGEG
;
A
#
# COMPACT_ATOMS: atom_id res chain seq x y z
N GLY A 1 49.55 -29.21 5.63
CA GLY A 1 49.31 -29.70 7.00
C GLY A 1 50.35 -30.71 7.45
N VAL A 2 50.21 -31.96 7.02
CA VAL A 2 51.00 -33.08 7.57
C VAL A 2 52.49 -33.03 7.21
N THR A 3 52.81 -32.87 5.92
CA THR A 3 54.21 -32.90 5.44
C THR A 3 54.94 -31.56 5.54
N GLN A 4 54.22 -30.43 5.50
CA GLN A 4 54.80 -29.08 5.46
C GLN A 4 54.69 -28.30 6.78
N LYS A 5 53.69 -28.60 7.61
CA LYS A 5 53.41 -27.86 8.86
C LYS A 5 53.55 -28.76 10.10
N GLY A 6 53.99 -30.02 9.94
CA GLY A 6 54.19 -30.98 11.03
C GLY A 6 52.93 -31.37 11.78
N LEU A 7 51.74 -31.11 11.24
CA LEU A 7 50.47 -31.46 11.90
C LEU A 7 50.24 -32.98 11.81
N SER A 8 49.62 -33.57 12.83
CA SER A 8 49.12 -34.94 12.69
C SER A 8 48.04 -34.99 11.59
N ALA A 9 47.81 -36.17 11.00
CA ALA A 9 46.78 -36.32 9.96
C ALA A 9 45.38 -35.93 10.48
N ALA A 10 45.09 -36.23 11.75
CA ALA A 10 43.83 -35.88 12.40
C ALA A 10 43.69 -34.36 12.61
N ASP A 11 44.73 -33.70 13.12
CA ASP A 11 44.70 -32.25 13.37
C ASP A 11 44.63 -31.45 12.07
N ALA A 12 45.32 -31.91 11.02
CA ALA A 12 45.22 -31.31 9.70
C ALA A 12 43.80 -31.42 9.16
N LEU A 13 43.16 -32.59 9.24
CA LEU A 13 41.77 -32.78 8.79
C LEU A 13 40.79 -31.85 9.50
N GLN A 14 40.91 -31.73 10.83
CA GLN A 14 40.04 -30.86 11.62
C GLN A 14 40.27 -29.38 11.29
N LEU A 15 41.53 -28.93 11.25
CA LEU A 15 41.88 -27.53 10.99
C LEU A 15 41.45 -27.07 9.59
N TYR A 16 41.76 -27.86 8.56
CA TYR A 16 41.37 -27.52 7.19
C TYR A 16 39.85 -27.66 6.98
N SER A 17 39.16 -28.56 7.70
CA SER A 17 37.69 -28.62 7.67
C SER A 17 37.04 -27.35 8.24
N ILE A 18 37.51 -26.87 9.40
CA ILE A 18 37.00 -25.63 10.02
C ILE A 18 37.25 -24.42 9.11
N LEU A 19 38.46 -24.32 8.53
CA LEU A 19 38.80 -23.25 7.59
C LEU A 19 37.94 -23.30 6.32
N THR A 20 37.68 -24.49 5.77
CA THR A 20 36.86 -24.67 4.56
C THR A 20 35.40 -24.33 4.80
N VAL A 21 34.82 -24.77 5.93
CA VAL A 21 33.44 -24.42 6.30
C VAL A 21 33.31 -22.92 6.57
N GLY A 22 34.29 -22.34 7.27
CA GLY A 22 34.33 -20.90 7.54
C GLY A 22 34.38 -20.08 6.26
N ASP A 23 35.22 -20.45 5.29
CA ASP A 23 35.32 -19.77 4.00
C ASP A 23 34.01 -19.86 3.19
N GLY A 24 33.34 -21.02 3.24
CA GLY A 24 32.01 -21.19 2.66
C GLY A 24 30.94 -20.29 3.29
N MET A 25 30.93 -20.16 4.62
CA MET A 25 29.95 -19.31 5.32
C MET A 25 30.22 -17.81 5.11
N VAL A 26 31.48 -17.38 5.10
CA VAL A 26 31.86 -15.97 4.93
C VAL A 26 31.63 -15.51 3.48
N SER A 27 31.92 -16.35 2.48
CA SER A 27 31.72 -16.02 1.06
C SER A 27 30.26 -16.05 0.61
N GLN A 28 29.39 -16.77 1.31
CA GLN A 28 27.96 -16.86 0.96
C GLN A 28 27.20 -15.55 1.19
N VAL A 29 27.53 -14.80 2.25
CA VAL A 29 26.82 -13.55 2.55
C VAL A 29 26.97 -12.53 1.41
N PRO A 30 28.17 -12.23 0.89
CA PRO A 30 28.33 -11.38 -0.29
C PRO A 30 27.69 -11.96 -1.56
N ALA A 31 27.84 -13.27 -1.79
CA ALA A 31 27.29 -13.92 -2.99
C ALA A 31 25.77 -13.77 -3.08
N LEU A 32 25.07 -13.96 -1.96
CA LEU A 32 23.62 -13.78 -1.87
C LEU A 32 23.20 -12.33 -2.15
N LEU A 33 23.93 -11.35 -1.60
CA LEU A 33 23.66 -9.94 -1.83
C LEU A 33 23.81 -9.56 -3.31
N ILE A 34 24.86 -10.05 -3.98
CA ILE A 34 25.08 -9.81 -5.42
C ILE A 34 23.95 -10.44 -6.24
N ALA A 35 23.57 -11.70 -5.95
CA ALA A 35 22.53 -12.41 -6.68
C ALA A 35 21.16 -11.72 -6.57
N ILE A 36 20.77 -11.30 -5.36
CA ILE A 36 19.52 -10.56 -5.13
C ILE A 36 19.55 -9.23 -5.87
N THR A 37 20.65 -8.48 -5.76
CA THR A 37 20.79 -7.17 -6.43
C THR A 37 20.70 -7.32 -7.96
N ALA A 38 21.38 -8.31 -8.53
CA ALA A 38 21.29 -8.60 -9.96
C ALA A 38 19.87 -9.00 -10.39
N GLY A 39 19.18 -9.82 -9.58
CA GLY A 39 17.78 -10.20 -9.82
C GLY A 39 16.81 -9.02 -9.79
N ILE A 40 17.01 -8.05 -8.88
CA ILE A 40 16.21 -6.83 -8.83
C ILE A 40 16.48 -5.93 -10.05
N ILE A 41 17.75 -5.77 -10.44
CA ILE A 41 18.10 -4.93 -11.61
C ILE A 41 17.53 -5.52 -12.90
N VAL A 42 17.63 -6.84 -13.11
CA VAL A 42 17.23 -7.48 -14.37
C VAL A 42 15.71 -7.45 -14.59
N THR A 43 14.92 -7.51 -13.51
CA THR A 43 13.45 -7.49 -13.58
C THR A 43 12.86 -6.09 -13.70
N ARG A 44 13.64 -5.03 -13.40
CA ARG A 44 13.20 -3.62 -13.48
C ARG A 44 13.33 -2.99 -14.88
N VAL A 45 14.09 -3.58 -15.81
CA VAL A 45 14.33 -2.99 -17.15
C VAL A 45 13.04 -2.81 -17.99
N SER A 46 11.93 -3.42 -17.56
CA SER A 46 10.62 -3.30 -18.21
C SER A 46 9.72 -2.17 -17.68
N SER A 47 10.08 -1.49 -16.58
CA SER A 47 9.27 -0.40 -16.02
C SER A 47 9.85 0.97 -16.44
N GLU A 48 9.11 1.69 -17.28
CA GLU A 48 9.47 3.00 -17.88
C GLU A 48 9.53 4.18 -16.89
N GLU A 49 9.34 3.96 -15.59
CA GLU A 49 9.26 5.03 -14.60
C GLU A 49 10.67 5.46 -14.14
N SER A 50 10.96 6.76 -14.30
CA SER A 50 12.26 7.39 -14.05
C SER A 50 12.60 7.58 -12.56
N SER A 51 12.01 6.79 -11.65
CA SER A 51 12.34 6.86 -10.23
C SER A 51 13.61 6.05 -9.94
N ASP A 52 14.46 6.55 -9.05
CA ASP A 52 15.62 5.79 -8.57
C ASP A 52 15.15 4.58 -7.75
N LEU A 53 15.74 3.40 -7.99
CA LEU A 53 15.38 2.16 -7.28
C LEU A 53 15.39 2.33 -5.74
N GLY A 54 16.29 3.17 -5.22
CA GLY A 54 16.37 3.47 -3.80
C GLY A 54 15.13 4.18 -3.25
N SER A 55 14.49 5.07 -4.01
CA SER A 55 13.27 5.75 -3.57
C SER A 55 12.09 4.80 -3.51
N ASP A 56 11.98 3.87 -4.46
CA ASP A 56 10.90 2.89 -4.49
C ASP A 56 11.02 1.90 -3.32
N ILE A 57 12.23 1.37 -3.10
CA ILE A 57 12.51 0.49 -1.96
C ILE A 57 12.21 1.22 -0.65
N GLY A 58 12.65 2.48 -0.53
CA GLY A 58 12.36 3.32 0.63
C GLY A 58 10.86 3.50 0.85
N ALA A 59 10.11 3.78 -0.21
CA ALA A 59 8.65 3.93 -0.16
C ALA A 59 7.97 2.63 0.26
N GLN A 60 8.42 1.47 -0.23
CA GLN A 60 7.86 0.16 0.12
C GLN A 60 8.12 -0.22 1.58
N VAL A 61 9.34 0.02 2.07
CA VAL A 61 9.69 -0.25 3.49
C VAL A 61 8.83 0.62 4.42
N VAL A 62 8.69 1.91 4.10
CA VAL A 62 7.86 2.85 4.86
C VAL A 62 6.36 2.52 4.72
N ALA A 63 5.93 1.95 3.61
CA ALA A 63 4.54 1.52 3.40
C ALA A 63 4.12 0.37 4.33
N GLN A 64 5.06 -0.34 4.97
CA GLN A 64 4.79 -1.46 5.87
C GLN A 64 5.22 -1.21 7.33
N PRO A 65 4.46 -0.40 8.10
CA PRO A 65 4.75 -0.12 9.53
C PRO A 65 4.91 -1.37 10.40
N LYS A 66 4.13 -2.43 10.13
CA LYS A 66 4.19 -3.68 10.89
C LYS A 66 5.55 -4.37 10.75
N ALA A 67 6.12 -4.38 9.54
CA ALA A 67 7.42 -4.96 9.29
C ALA A 67 8.52 -4.20 10.06
N MET A 68 8.45 -2.86 10.11
CA MET A 68 9.38 -2.04 10.90
C MET A 68 9.29 -2.34 12.40
N LEU A 69 8.09 -2.53 12.95
CA LEU A 69 7.92 -2.88 14.38
C LEU A 69 8.51 -4.26 14.71
N ILE A 70 8.30 -5.26 13.84
CA ILE A 70 8.89 -6.60 13.99
C ILE A 70 10.42 -6.52 13.90
N GLY A 71 10.95 -5.75 12.95
CA GLY A 71 12.39 -5.50 12.83
C GLY A 71 12.98 -4.82 14.07
N GLY A 72 12.28 -3.83 14.62
CA GLY A 72 12.65 -3.18 15.87
C GLY A 72 12.71 -4.14 17.06
N LEU A 73 11.74 -5.06 17.17
CA LEU A 73 11.76 -6.12 18.18
C LEU A 73 12.97 -7.05 18.01
N LEU A 74 13.27 -7.47 16.77
CA LEU A 74 14.44 -8.31 16.48
C LEU A 74 15.75 -7.62 16.86
N LEU A 75 15.87 -6.32 16.60
CA LEU A 75 17.05 -5.53 17.00
C LEU A 75 17.24 -5.49 18.52
N VAL A 76 16.14 -5.40 19.30
CA VAL A 76 16.21 -5.53 20.76
C VAL A 76 16.71 -6.91 21.17
N LEU A 77 16.18 -7.98 20.56
CA LEU A 77 16.60 -9.34 20.85
C LEU A 77 18.10 -9.55 20.55
N PHE A 78 18.61 -9.00 19.45
CA PHE A 78 20.04 -9.03 19.15
C PHE A 78 20.88 -8.22 20.14
N GLY A 79 20.39 -7.07 20.60
CA GLY A 79 21.05 -6.28 21.63
C GLY A 79 21.17 -7.00 22.99
N LEU A 80 20.32 -8.00 23.26
CA LEU A 80 20.39 -8.80 24.49
C LEU A 80 21.43 -9.94 24.41
N ILE A 81 21.97 -10.23 23.23
CA ILE A 81 23.00 -11.26 23.06
C ILE A 81 24.34 -10.73 23.60
N PRO A 82 24.95 -11.39 24.61
CA PRO A 82 26.23 -10.96 25.16
C PRO A 82 27.32 -11.03 24.09
N GLY A 83 28.08 -9.94 23.95
CA GLY A 83 29.12 -9.77 22.93
C GLY A 83 28.75 -8.82 21.78
N PHE A 84 27.48 -8.43 21.64
CA PHE A 84 27.04 -7.44 20.66
C PHE A 84 27.05 -6.02 21.25
N PRO A 85 27.34 -4.95 20.46
CA PRO A 85 27.30 -3.57 20.93
C PRO A 85 25.88 -3.11 21.31
N MET A 86 25.51 -3.28 22.59
CA MET A 86 24.15 -3.02 23.09
C MET A 86 23.62 -1.64 22.70
N ILE A 87 24.41 -0.59 22.93
CA ILE A 87 24.02 0.80 22.66
C ILE A 87 23.62 0.99 21.19
N THR A 88 24.37 0.41 20.26
CA THR A 88 24.09 0.50 18.82
C THR A 88 22.76 -0.15 18.48
N PHE A 89 22.53 -1.38 18.94
CA PHE A 89 21.28 -2.11 18.66
C PHE A 89 20.05 -1.46 19.30
N PHE A 90 20.15 -1.02 20.56
CA PHE A 90 19.05 -0.32 21.23
C PHE A 90 18.74 1.03 20.58
N SER A 91 19.76 1.80 20.17
CA SER A 91 19.55 3.07 19.47
C SER A 91 18.85 2.86 18.12
N LEU A 92 19.27 1.85 17.35
CA LEU A 92 18.67 1.52 16.06
C LEU A 92 17.25 0.98 16.25
N ALA A 93 17.03 0.11 17.23
CA ALA A 93 15.71 -0.39 17.58
C ALA A 93 14.75 0.75 17.95
N ALA A 94 15.21 1.73 18.72
CA ALA A 94 14.41 2.90 19.08
C ALA A 94 14.01 3.72 17.85
N VAL A 95 14.96 4.02 16.96
CA VAL A 95 14.68 4.79 15.72
C VAL A 95 13.71 4.05 14.81
N VAL A 96 13.96 2.77 14.55
CA VAL A 96 13.14 1.96 13.63
C VAL A 96 11.74 1.74 14.19
N THR A 97 11.61 1.41 15.48
CA THR A 97 10.32 1.18 16.13
C THR A 97 9.52 2.47 16.23
N ALA A 98 10.15 3.58 16.61
CA ALA A 98 9.50 4.89 16.65
C ALA A 98 9.04 5.32 15.25
N GLY A 99 9.91 5.18 14.24
CA GLY A 99 9.57 5.47 12.85
C GLY A 99 8.36 4.68 12.37
N GLY A 100 8.39 3.35 12.55
CA GLY A 100 7.28 2.46 12.20
C GLY A 100 5.99 2.83 12.94
N TYR A 101 6.06 3.13 14.23
CA TYR A 101 4.90 3.55 15.02
C TYR A 101 4.29 4.87 14.53
N PHE A 102 5.13 5.89 14.26
CA PHE A 102 4.67 7.19 13.75
C PHE A 102 4.04 7.07 12.35
N ILE A 103 4.63 6.29 11.45
CA ILE A 103 4.06 6.05 10.12
C ILE A 103 2.74 5.31 10.24
N GLY A 104 2.67 4.27 11.10
CA GLY A 104 1.44 3.54 11.35
C GLY A 104 0.31 4.40 11.92
N LEU A 105 0.61 5.35 12.81
CA LEU A 105 -0.36 6.32 13.31
C LEU A 105 -0.87 7.24 12.19
N ARG A 106 0.02 7.73 11.31
CA ARG A 106 -0.36 8.57 10.17
C ARG A 106 -1.26 7.82 9.18
N GLN A 107 -0.91 6.57 8.86
CA GLN A 107 -1.70 5.72 7.97
C GLN A 107 -3.08 5.41 8.56
N ARG A 108 -3.16 5.07 9.85
CA ARG A 108 -4.43 4.85 10.55
C ARG A 108 -5.29 6.11 10.57
N LYS A 109 -4.69 7.28 10.78
CA LYS A 109 -5.40 8.56 10.78
C LYS A 109 -5.98 8.90 9.40
N ALA A 110 -5.19 8.70 8.35
CA ALA A 110 -5.65 8.87 6.96
C ALA A 110 -6.80 7.92 6.61
N GLN A 111 -6.69 6.65 7.02
CA GLN A 111 -7.75 5.65 6.80
C GLN A 111 -9.01 5.95 7.62
N SER A 112 -8.87 6.47 8.84
CA SER A 112 -10.01 6.87 9.67
C SER A 112 -10.73 8.12 9.17
N GLN A 113 -10.03 9.06 8.51
CA GLN A 113 -10.68 10.21 7.86
C GLN A 113 -11.46 9.76 6.62
N GLN A 114 -10.88 8.88 5.80
CA GLN A 114 -11.59 8.30 4.65
C GLN A 114 -12.79 7.45 5.08
N SER A 115 -12.70 6.77 6.23
CA SER A 115 -13.80 6.01 6.85
C SER A 115 -14.76 6.87 7.67
N GLN A 116 -14.53 8.18 7.84
CA GLN A 116 -15.50 9.14 8.37
C GLN A 116 -16.24 9.88 7.24
N ASP A 117 -15.62 9.98 6.07
CA ASP A 117 -16.29 10.44 4.85
C ASP A 117 -17.12 9.34 4.17
N LEU A 118 -16.78 8.06 4.35
CA LEU A 118 -17.57 6.94 3.85
C LEU A 118 -18.97 6.84 4.51
N PRO A 119 -19.16 7.01 5.84
CA PRO A 119 -20.46 7.05 6.50
C PRO A 119 -21.30 8.26 6.07
N THR A 120 -20.71 9.41 5.77
CA THR A 120 -21.45 10.57 5.23
C THR A 120 -21.83 10.37 3.77
N MET A 121 -21.01 9.68 2.96
CA MET A 121 -21.35 9.31 1.59
C MET A 121 -22.31 8.11 1.50
N LEU A 122 -22.23 7.14 2.40
CA LEU A 122 -23.17 6.01 2.52
C LEU A 122 -24.49 6.45 3.17
N ALA A 123 -24.48 7.41 4.10
CA ALA A 123 -25.70 8.06 4.59
C ALA A 123 -26.32 9.00 3.55
N GLN A 124 -25.54 9.54 2.61
CA GLN A 124 -26.07 10.23 1.42
C GLN A 124 -26.53 9.27 0.32
N GLY A 125 -25.96 8.05 0.25
CA GLY A 125 -26.40 6.98 -0.65
C GLY A 125 -27.62 6.19 -0.13
N ALA A 126 -28.00 6.38 1.14
CA ALA A 126 -29.19 5.82 1.74
C ALA A 126 -30.18 6.95 2.10
N GLY A 127 -30.68 7.67 1.08
CA GLY A 127 -31.98 8.36 1.14
C GLY A 127 -32.23 9.36 2.27
N ALA A 128 -31.21 9.94 2.91
CA ALA A 128 -31.43 11.00 3.89
C ALA A 128 -31.49 12.38 3.20
N PRO A 129 -32.57 13.17 3.39
CA PRO A 129 -32.72 14.45 2.71
C PRO A 129 -31.63 15.42 3.16
N ALA A 130 -30.88 15.98 2.20
CA ALA A 130 -29.96 17.08 2.40
C ALA A 130 -30.75 18.37 2.73
N ALA A 131 -31.25 18.47 3.96
CA ALA A 131 -31.82 19.71 4.48
C ALA A 131 -30.68 20.68 4.81
N ARG A 132 -30.51 21.69 3.93
CA ARG A 132 -29.86 23.00 4.15
C ARG A 132 -28.75 23.05 5.21
N SER A 133 -27.50 23.02 4.75
CA SER A 133 -26.43 23.76 5.45
C SER A 133 -26.01 24.97 4.61
N LYS A 134 -26.00 26.13 5.27
CA LYS A 134 -25.74 27.47 4.70
C LYS A 134 -24.37 27.52 4.00
N PRO A 135 -24.21 28.32 2.92
CA PRO A 135 -22.91 28.50 2.30
C PRO A 135 -22.01 29.33 3.21
N LYS A 136 -20.90 28.76 3.69
CA LYS A 136 -19.79 29.54 4.24
C LYS A 136 -19.03 30.16 3.07
N ALA A 137 -19.21 31.47 2.91
CA ALA A 137 -18.41 32.31 2.05
C ALA A 137 -16.95 32.33 2.50
N GLY A 138 -16.01 32.18 1.56
CA GLY A 138 -14.64 32.66 1.73
C GLY A 138 -13.53 31.72 1.28
N SER A 139 -13.32 31.57 -0.03
CA SER A 139 -11.98 31.53 -0.63
C SER A 139 -12.06 31.79 -2.14
N LYS A 140 -11.27 32.75 -2.63
CA LYS A 140 -11.25 33.21 -4.03
C LYS A 140 -10.66 32.14 -4.96
N PRO A 141 -11.07 32.08 -6.24
CA PRO A 141 -10.45 31.20 -7.22
C PRO A 141 -9.17 31.83 -7.79
N ARG A 142 -8.03 31.17 -7.54
CA ARG A 142 -6.84 31.15 -8.42
C ARG A 142 -6.66 29.66 -8.71
N GLY A 143 -6.75 29.14 -9.91
CA GLY A 143 -6.36 29.70 -11.19
C GLY A 143 -5.51 28.62 -11.84
N LYS A 144 -5.93 28.20 -13.04
CA LYS A 144 -5.26 27.34 -14.03
C LYS A 144 -5.29 25.83 -13.80
N LEU A 145 -5.91 25.20 -14.81
CA LEU A 145 -5.79 23.82 -15.24
C LEU A 145 -4.40 23.25 -14.98
N GLY A 146 -4.38 22.14 -14.26
CA GLY A 146 -3.37 21.12 -14.36
C GLY A 146 -4.12 19.82 -14.15
N GLU A 147 -4.39 19.12 -15.25
CA GLU A 147 -4.88 17.75 -15.28
C GLU A 147 -3.98 16.90 -14.38
N LYS A 148 -4.38 16.78 -13.12
CA LYS A 148 -4.13 15.55 -12.39
C LYS A 148 -5.31 14.69 -12.79
N GLU A 149 -5.07 13.76 -13.69
CA GLU A 149 -5.80 12.50 -13.71
C GLU A 149 -5.63 11.86 -12.33
N GLU A 150 -6.40 12.38 -11.37
CA GLU A 150 -6.70 11.71 -10.14
C GLU A 150 -7.40 10.45 -10.62
N PHE A 151 -6.70 9.31 -10.57
CA PHE A 151 -7.24 8.01 -10.88
C PHE A 151 -8.56 7.87 -10.13
N ALA A 152 -9.66 8.15 -10.81
CA ALA A 152 -10.97 7.97 -10.28
C ALA A 152 -11.10 6.47 -10.08
N MET A 153 -11.21 6.04 -8.83
CA MET A 153 -11.54 4.66 -8.47
C MET A 153 -12.59 4.16 -9.47
N THR A 154 -12.28 3.11 -10.22
CA THR A 154 -13.14 2.63 -11.28
C THR A 154 -14.50 2.30 -10.68
N VAL A 155 -15.51 3.08 -11.05
CA VAL A 155 -16.88 2.80 -10.65
C VAL A 155 -17.34 1.60 -11.48
N PRO A 156 -17.78 0.50 -10.84
CA PRO A 156 -18.07 -0.75 -11.54
C PRO A 156 -19.21 -0.64 -12.56
N LEU A 157 -20.12 0.32 -12.39
CA LEU A 157 -21.23 0.56 -13.32
C LEU A 157 -21.67 2.03 -13.23
N LEU A 158 -21.53 2.75 -14.35
CA LEU A 158 -21.92 4.14 -14.50
C LEU A 158 -22.97 4.25 -15.61
N ILE A 159 -24.06 4.98 -15.33
CA ILE A 159 -25.09 5.31 -16.30
C ILE A 159 -25.06 6.82 -16.49
N ASP A 160 -24.80 7.25 -17.71
CA ASP A 160 -24.93 8.64 -18.10
C ASP A 160 -26.40 8.93 -18.46
N VAL A 161 -26.92 10.02 -17.93
CA VAL A 161 -28.29 10.50 -18.16
C VAL A 161 -28.23 11.94 -18.64
N ASP A 162 -29.15 12.34 -19.51
CA ASP A 162 -29.24 13.72 -19.95
C ASP A 162 -29.54 14.69 -18.79
N ALA A 163 -28.93 15.87 -18.82
CA ALA A 163 -29.10 16.89 -17.79
C ALA A 163 -30.54 17.43 -17.72
N ALA A 164 -31.31 17.41 -18.81
CA ALA A 164 -32.71 17.85 -18.83
C ALA A 164 -33.61 16.96 -17.95
N LEU A 165 -33.30 15.65 -17.90
CA LEU A 165 -34.03 14.67 -17.09
C LEU A 165 -33.77 14.85 -15.59
N GLN A 166 -32.73 15.59 -15.18
CA GLN A 166 -32.43 15.84 -13.77
C GLN A 166 -33.56 16.56 -13.03
N ALA A 167 -34.34 17.40 -13.74
CA ALA A 167 -35.45 18.15 -13.16
C ALA A 167 -36.74 17.31 -13.00
N GLU A 168 -36.90 16.27 -13.82
CA GLU A 168 -38.10 15.40 -13.83
C GLU A 168 -37.89 14.10 -13.04
N LEU A 169 -36.64 13.67 -12.85
CA LEU A 169 -36.30 12.46 -12.13
C LEU A 169 -36.38 12.66 -10.62
N GLU A 170 -37.35 12.01 -9.99
CA GLU A 170 -37.38 11.86 -8.54
C GLU A 170 -36.31 10.85 -8.11
N ALA A 171 -35.20 11.35 -7.56
CA ALA A 171 -34.03 10.54 -7.17
C ALA A 171 -34.38 9.38 -6.23
N ILE A 172 -35.39 9.55 -5.37
CA ILE A 172 -35.82 8.52 -4.41
C ILE A 172 -36.55 7.37 -5.14
N ALA A 173 -37.52 7.69 -6.00
CA ALA A 173 -38.27 6.70 -6.76
C ALA A 173 -37.37 5.92 -7.73
N LEU A 174 -36.44 6.60 -8.39
CA LEU A 174 -35.47 5.98 -9.29
C LEU A 174 -34.57 4.99 -8.53
N ASN A 175 -34.05 5.38 -7.36
CA ASN A 175 -33.21 4.51 -6.55
C ASN A 175 -33.96 3.25 -6.09
N ASP A 176 -35.23 3.37 -5.70
CA ASP A 176 -36.05 2.23 -5.30
C ASP A 176 -36.26 1.24 -6.45
N GLU A 177 -36.49 1.73 -7.67
CA GLU A 177 -36.60 0.86 -8.85
C GLU A 177 -35.26 0.21 -9.22
N LEU A 178 -34.13 0.94 -9.14
CA LEU A 178 -32.80 0.36 -9.37
C LEU A 178 -32.48 -0.75 -8.35
N VAL A 179 -32.90 -0.60 -7.09
CA VAL A 179 -32.76 -1.65 -6.07
C VAL A 179 -33.62 -2.87 -6.42
N ARG A 180 -34.85 -2.68 -6.91
CA ARG A 180 -35.71 -3.79 -7.36
C ARG A 180 -35.10 -4.55 -8.54
N VAL A 181 -34.61 -3.84 -9.55
CA VAL A 181 -33.94 -4.44 -10.73
C VAL A 181 -32.73 -5.24 -10.29
N ARG A 182 -31.89 -4.69 -9.41
CA ARG A 182 -30.71 -5.39 -8.88
C ARG A 182 -31.08 -6.69 -8.15
N ARG A 183 -32.18 -6.67 -7.41
CA ARG A 183 -32.70 -7.85 -6.71
C ARG A 183 -33.23 -8.91 -7.68
N ALA A 184 -33.93 -8.50 -8.73
CA ALA A 184 -34.40 -9.40 -9.79
C ALA A 184 -33.21 -10.06 -10.51
N LEU A 185 -32.21 -9.27 -10.91
CA LEU A 185 -31.00 -9.77 -11.56
C LEU A 185 -30.21 -10.73 -10.66
N TYR A 186 -30.16 -10.49 -9.36
CA TYR A 186 -29.56 -11.42 -8.41
C TYR A 186 -30.30 -12.76 -8.37
N LEU A 187 -31.64 -12.75 -8.39
CA LEU A 187 -32.44 -13.96 -8.37
C LEU A 187 -32.35 -14.76 -9.68
N ASP A 188 -32.25 -14.08 -10.82
CA ASP A 188 -32.18 -14.72 -12.13
C ASP A 188 -30.79 -15.25 -12.46
N LEU A 189 -29.73 -14.50 -12.13
CA LEU A 189 -28.35 -14.80 -12.52
C LEU A 189 -27.50 -15.39 -11.39
N GLY A 190 -27.98 -15.33 -10.14
CA GLY A 190 -27.28 -15.88 -8.98
C GLY A 190 -26.02 -15.12 -8.55
N VAL A 191 -25.77 -13.93 -9.12
CA VAL A 191 -24.57 -13.12 -8.85
C VAL A 191 -24.95 -11.74 -8.31
N PRO A 192 -24.22 -11.21 -7.29
CA PRO A 192 -24.50 -9.89 -6.74
C PRO A 192 -24.06 -8.79 -7.72
N PHE A 193 -25.01 -7.97 -8.17
CA PHE A 193 -24.74 -6.85 -9.06
C PHE A 193 -24.18 -5.63 -8.29
N PRO A 194 -23.20 -4.90 -8.85
CA PRO A 194 -22.63 -3.72 -8.23
C PRO A 194 -23.63 -2.56 -8.11
N GLY A 195 -23.29 -1.56 -7.30
CA GLY A 195 -24.06 -0.31 -7.23
C GLY A 195 -23.98 0.48 -8.54
N ILE A 196 -25.08 1.14 -8.90
CA ILE A 196 -25.19 1.95 -10.13
C ILE A 196 -24.94 3.40 -9.75
N HIS A 197 -23.99 4.05 -10.41
CA HIS A 197 -23.79 5.49 -10.30
C HIS A 197 -24.41 6.21 -11.49
N LEU A 198 -25.19 7.25 -11.21
CA LEU A 198 -25.76 8.11 -12.24
C LEU A 198 -24.86 9.34 -12.41
N ARG A 199 -24.54 9.66 -13.66
CA ARG A 199 -23.86 10.89 -14.04
C ARG A 199 -24.75 11.66 -15.00
N PHE A 200 -25.01 12.92 -14.70
CA PHE A 200 -25.75 13.79 -15.61
C PHE A 200 -24.78 14.49 -16.55
N ASN A 201 -25.04 14.41 -17.85
CA ASN A 201 -24.20 14.99 -18.89
C ASN A 201 -25.01 15.94 -19.78
N GLU A 202 -24.52 17.15 -19.97
CA GLU A 202 -25.14 18.18 -20.85
C GLU A 202 -24.83 17.95 -22.34
N GLY A 203 -24.00 16.96 -22.67
CA GLY A 203 -23.59 16.64 -24.05
C GLY A 203 -24.32 15.46 -24.70
N MET A 204 -25.32 14.88 -24.04
CA MET A 204 -26.19 13.87 -24.67
C MET A 204 -27.32 14.59 -25.41
N GLY A 205 -27.70 14.09 -26.59
CA GLY A 205 -28.82 14.66 -27.34
C GLY A 205 -30.15 14.25 -26.69
N GLU A 206 -31.19 15.08 -26.88
CA GLU A 206 -32.55 14.79 -26.42
C GLU A 206 -32.99 13.37 -26.84
N GLY A 207 -33.20 12.49 -25.87
CA GLY A 207 -33.61 11.09 -26.07
C GLY A 207 -34.45 10.58 -24.93
#